data_AF-A0A4Y7NKH9-F1
#
_entry.id   AF-A0A4Y7NKH9-F1
#
_cell.length_a   1.000
_cell.length_b   1.000
_cell.length_c   1.000
_cell.angle_alpha   90.00
_cell.angle_beta   90.00
_cell.angle_gamma   90.00
#
_symmetry.space_group_name_H-M   'P 1'
#
loop_
_entity.id
_entity.type
_entity.pdbx_description
1 polymer ?
#
loop_
_entity_poly.entity_id
_entity_poly.type
_entity_poly.pdbx_seq_one_letter_code
_entity_poly.pdbx_strand_id
1 'polypeptide(L)'
;MPCWYYEKKDLKRETPSIQDGIDFETESRYRKEGARFIIDTGTKMGLRYDTMATGVVYFHRFYMFHSFKEFPRYVTACCCLFLAGKVEETPKKCKDIIKVAKASLSEAQFQQFGEDAKEEVMTLERILLQTIRFDLQVEHPYGYLIKYAKSLKGDKSKLQKMVQMAWTFVNDSLCTTLCLQWEPEVIAIALMYLAGKLSKFEIQDWSGRQPRHIRWWDMFVEDISLEILEDICHQVLDLYSQQPVRTDSPQGNNAPPTATKAQPALPITTPTKPVIIFNNSNMRLQSCKRIRRNFWSSTSYRSKKRRLSCVGETNLEQKTLIHSMENLTQRLMITKPTSAIVLISIVNQPNSHFMETAEFLSEAKTCEKFPLVIASKYNIPFAIDKEGTGFQIKGEIFRIDGATLVKLDELENHPVLYTRQVRRFTLADGSSIEAWVYLLKQYKPEMLELEFLESYDSEGSHGKKYVASADDLQDPEEIE
;
A
#
# COMPACT_ATOMS: atom_id res chain seq x y z
N MET A 1 2.36 -12.22 -9.74
CA MET A 1 3.23 -11.04 -9.47
C MET A 1 4.58 -11.52 -8.95
N PRO A 2 5.66 -10.76 -9.17
CA PRO A 2 6.96 -11.07 -8.57
C PRO A 2 6.89 -11.04 -7.04
N CYS A 3 7.62 -11.92 -6.36
CA CYS A 3 7.82 -11.80 -4.91
C CYS A 3 8.93 -10.79 -4.63
N TRP A 4 8.64 -9.77 -3.82
CA TRP A 4 9.57 -8.69 -3.46
C TRP A 4 10.09 -8.76 -2.02
N TYR A 5 9.78 -9.84 -1.32
CA TYR A 5 10.15 -10.04 0.08
C TYR A 5 11.30 -11.05 0.20
N TYR A 6 12.28 -10.68 1.02
CA TYR A 6 13.55 -11.38 1.18
C TYR A 6 13.80 -11.67 2.65
N GLU A 7 14.51 -12.76 2.93
CA GLU A 7 14.93 -13.02 4.30
C GLU A 7 16.12 -12.13 4.68
N LYS A 8 16.23 -11.81 5.98
CA LYS A 8 17.37 -11.04 6.52
C LYS A 8 18.73 -11.61 6.16
N LYS A 9 18.82 -12.93 6.00
CA LYS A 9 20.08 -13.61 5.65
C LYS A 9 20.48 -13.31 4.20
N ASP A 10 19.50 -13.23 3.29
CA ASP A 10 19.68 -12.97 1.87
C ASP A 10 20.10 -11.51 1.68
N LEU A 11 19.42 -10.59 2.38
CA LEU A 11 19.79 -9.16 2.43
C LEU A 11 21.20 -8.89 2.99
N LYS A 12 21.78 -9.85 3.73
CA LYS A 12 23.11 -9.72 4.34
C LYS A 12 24.23 -10.40 3.55
N ARG A 13 23.92 -11.20 2.54
CA ARG A 13 24.90 -12.08 1.89
C ARG A 13 24.78 -12.15 0.38
N GLU A 14 23.60 -11.89 -0.16
CA GLU A 14 23.27 -12.21 -1.54
C GLU A 14 22.99 -10.97 -2.38
N THR A 15 23.03 -9.76 -1.81
CA THR A 15 22.86 -8.53 -2.60
C THR A 15 24.02 -8.39 -3.59
N PRO A 16 23.79 -7.87 -4.81
CA PRO A 16 24.84 -7.65 -5.80
C PRO A 16 25.97 -6.76 -5.29
N SER A 17 25.64 -5.78 -4.44
CA SER A 17 26.64 -4.93 -3.79
C SER A 17 27.61 -5.70 -2.90
N ILE A 18 27.12 -6.69 -2.14
CA ILE A 18 27.96 -7.55 -1.29
C ILE A 18 28.80 -8.49 -2.14
N GLN A 19 28.23 -9.04 -3.22
CA GLN A 19 28.97 -9.86 -4.17
C GLN A 19 30.12 -9.09 -4.83
N ASP A 20 29.91 -7.80 -5.08
CA ASP A 20 30.93 -6.86 -5.56
C ASP A 20 31.92 -6.41 -4.48
N GLY A 21 31.80 -6.87 -3.24
CA GLY A 21 32.72 -6.58 -2.15
C GLY A 21 32.43 -5.27 -1.39
N ILE A 22 31.21 -4.75 -1.44
CA ILE A 22 30.74 -3.74 -0.47
C ILE A 22 30.31 -4.47 0.81
N ASP A 23 30.82 -4.07 1.96
CA ASP A 23 30.39 -4.66 3.23
C ASP A 23 28.93 -4.27 3.59
N PHE A 24 28.28 -5.09 4.40
CA PHE A 24 26.87 -4.88 4.78
C PHE A 24 26.61 -3.54 5.48
N GLU A 25 27.54 -3.04 6.30
CA GLU A 25 27.35 -1.78 7.01
C GLU A 25 27.42 -0.59 6.04
N THR A 26 28.36 -0.63 5.09
CA THR A 26 28.47 0.35 4.02
C THR A 26 27.24 0.32 3.11
N GLU A 27 26.75 -0.86 2.71
CA GLU A 27 25.52 -0.96 1.92
C GLU A 27 24.32 -0.40 2.69
N SER A 28 24.17 -0.76 3.97
CA SER A 28 23.10 -0.24 4.82
C SER A 28 23.17 1.28 4.94
N ARG A 29 24.37 1.87 5.01
CA ARG A 29 24.56 3.33 5.00
C ARG A 29 24.16 3.94 3.66
N TYR A 30 24.56 3.37 2.53
CA TYR A 30 24.18 3.87 1.21
C TYR A 30 22.67 3.81 0.98
N ARG A 31 22.02 2.72 1.42
CA ARG A 31 20.56 2.60 1.39
C ARG A 31 19.88 3.72 2.19
N LYS A 32 20.35 3.97 3.41
CA LYS A 32 19.86 5.02 4.29
C LYS A 32 20.09 6.43 3.73
N GLU A 33 21.27 6.70 3.17
CA GLU A 33 21.59 7.99 2.52
C GLU A 33 20.70 8.24 1.30
N GLY A 34 20.53 7.23 0.44
CA GLY A 34 19.68 7.33 -0.75
C GLY A 34 18.21 7.55 -0.39
N ALA A 35 17.66 6.76 0.54
CA ALA A 35 16.28 6.91 1.00
C ALA A 35 16.02 8.31 1.59
N ARG A 36 16.91 8.80 2.46
CA ARG A 36 16.82 10.17 3.01
C ARG A 36 16.88 11.23 1.93
N PHE A 37 17.78 11.07 0.98
CA PHE A 37 17.91 12.00 -0.13
C PHE A 37 16.64 12.08 -1.00
N ILE A 38 15.95 10.96 -1.23
CA ILE A 38 14.64 10.92 -1.91
C ILE A 38 13.61 11.72 -1.11
N ILE A 39 13.50 11.47 0.19
CA ILE A 39 12.54 12.15 1.08
C ILE A 39 12.83 13.66 1.14
N ASP A 40 14.09 14.05 1.33
CA ASP A 40 14.48 15.47 1.41
C ASP A 40 14.24 16.20 0.08
N THR A 41 14.60 15.58 -1.04
CA THR A 41 14.38 16.15 -2.37
C THR A 41 12.88 16.27 -2.67
N GLY A 42 12.10 15.22 -2.40
CA GLY A 42 10.65 15.23 -2.62
C GLY A 42 9.94 16.27 -1.76
N THR A 43 10.36 16.41 -0.49
CA THR A 43 9.83 17.43 0.43
C THR A 43 10.10 18.85 -0.10
N LYS A 44 11.34 19.14 -0.55
CA LYS A 44 11.69 20.43 -1.16
C LYS A 44 10.89 20.73 -2.43
N MET A 45 10.46 19.69 -3.15
CA MET A 45 9.64 19.79 -4.36
C MET A 45 8.13 19.82 -4.09
N GLY A 46 7.71 19.72 -2.83
CA GLY A 46 6.30 19.67 -2.44
C GLY A 46 5.59 18.41 -2.94
N LEU A 47 6.30 17.28 -3.04
CA LEU A 47 5.69 15.99 -3.34
C LEU A 47 4.98 15.41 -2.12
N ARG A 48 3.96 14.58 -2.38
CA ARG A 48 3.22 13.89 -1.32
C ARG A 48 4.06 12.75 -0.73
N TYR A 49 3.69 12.31 0.47
CA TYR A 49 4.46 11.31 1.23
C TYR A 49 4.39 9.90 0.62
N ASP A 50 3.27 9.56 0.00
CA ASP A 50 3.06 8.36 -0.84
C ASP A 50 4.07 8.35 -2.00
N THR A 51 4.21 9.45 -2.74
CA THR A 51 5.17 9.58 -3.85
C THR A 51 6.61 9.36 -3.41
N MET A 52 7.00 9.96 -2.28
CA MET A 52 8.34 9.77 -1.73
C MET A 52 8.55 8.32 -1.29
N ALA A 53 7.56 7.70 -0.65
CA ALA A 53 7.64 6.31 -0.23
C ALA A 53 7.75 5.35 -1.42
N THR A 54 6.97 5.56 -2.48
CA THR A 54 7.06 4.80 -3.75
C THR A 54 8.46 4.89 -4.34
N GLY A 55 9.04 6.10 -4.39
CA GLY A 55 10.42 6.30 -4.83
C GLY A 55 11.44 5.54 -3.99
N VAL A 56 11.28 5.51 -2.66
CA VAL A 56 12.17 4.75 -1.77
C VAL A 56 12.03 3.23 -1.95
N VAL A 57 10.82 2.71 -2.16
CA VAL A 57 10.62 1.28 -2.42
C VAL A 57 11.26 0.88 -3.75
N TYR A 58 11.09 1.66 -4.82
CA TYR A 58 11.79 1.43 -6.09
C TYR A 58 13.30 1.41 -5.91
N PHE A 59 13.83 2.37 -5.17
CA PHE A 59 15.25 2.45 -4.86
C PHE A 59 15.76 1.19 -4.12
N HIS A 60 15.02 0.73 -3.11
CA HIS A 60 15.38 -0.49 -2.39
C HIS A 60 15.29 -1.75 -3.26
N ARG A 61 14.23 -1.88 -4.08
CA ARG A 61 14.04 -2.98 -5.03
C ARG A 61 15.14 -3.00 -6.10
N PHE A 62 15.54 -1.83 -6.61
CA PHE A 62 16.59 -1.71 -7.62
C PHE A 62 17.92 -2.30 -7.15
N TYR A 63 18.34 -1.96 -5.93
CA TYR A 63 19.58 -2.49 -5.36
C TYR A 63 19.48 -3.94 -4.85
N MET A 64 18.37 -4.64 -5.10
CA MET A 64 18.35 -6.10 -5.01
C MET A 64 18.87 -6.78 -6.28
N PHE A 65 18.97 -6.05 -7.38
CA PHE A 65 19.43 -6.56 -8.68
C PHE A 65 20.69 -5.89 -9.19
N HIS A 66 21.04 -4.71 -8.65
CA HIS A 66 22.20 -3.94 -9.06
C HIS A 66 23.12 -3.58 -7.90
N SER A 67 24.38 -3.30 -8.22
CA SER A 67 25.41 -2.93 -7.25
C SER A 67 25.53 -1.41 -7.08
N PHE A 68 25.81 -0.96 -5.86
CA PHE A 68 26.16 0.44 -5.58
C PHE A 68 27.51 0.86 -6.20
N LYS A 69 28.34 -0.08 -6.66
CA LYS A 69 29.57 0.25 -7.41
C LYS A 69 29.27 0.65 -8.85
N GLU A 70 28.30 -0.02 -9.46
CA GLU A 70 27.92 0.20 -10.86
C GLU A 70 26.97 1.37 -10.99
N PHE A 71 25.96 1.45 -10.11
CA PHE A 71 24.92 2.47 -10.18
C PHE A 71 25.04 3.46 -9.01
N PRO A 72 25.37 4.74 -9.26
CA PRO A 72 25.45 5.74 -8.21
C PRO A 72 24.10 5.98 -7.53
N ARG A 73 24.12 6.00 -6.19
CA ARG A 73 22.91 6.10 -5.36
C ARG A 73 22.09 7.37 -5.56
N TYR A 74 22.74 8.52 -5.77
CA TYR A 74 22.01 9.78 -5.91
C TYR A 74 21.35 9.93 -7.29
N VAL A 75 22.00 9.43 -8.34
CA VAL A 75 21.42 9.35 -9.69
C VAL A 75 20.21 8.41 -9.69
N THR A 76 20.38 7.22 -9.10
CA THR A 76 19.30 6.24 -8.94
C THR A 76 18.14 6.79 -8.11
N ALA A 77 18.43 7.52 -7.03
CA ALA A 77 17.42 8.17 -6.20
C ALA A 77 16.62 9.23 -6.97
N CYS A 78 17.27 10.09 -7.76
CA CYS A 78 16.58 11.06 -8.63
C CYS A 78 15.70 10.36 -9.66
N CYS A 79 16.19 9.27 -10.26
CA CYS A 79 15.44 8.46 -11.21
C CYS A 79 14.20 7.81 -10.57
N CYS A 80 14.35 7.21 -9.39
CA CYS A 80 13.24 6.61 -8.65
C CYS A 80 12.16 7.64 -8.27
N LEU A 81 12.57 8.83 -7.83
CA LEU A 81 11.64 9.91 -7.51
C LEU A 81 10.94 10.47 -8.75
N PHE A 82 11.65 10.57 -9.87
CA PHE A 82 11.10 10.98 -11.16
C PHE A 82 10.02 10.02 -11.65
N LEU A 83 10.31 8.71 -11.61
CA LEU A 83 9.34 7.68 -11.99
C LEU A 83 8.16 7.64 -11.03
N ALA A 84 8.40 7.68 -9.71
CA ALA A 84 7.34 7.67 -8.70
C ALA A 84 6.38 8.87 -8.88
N GLY A 85 6.90 10.06 -9.19
CA GLY A 85 6.06 11.22 -9.48
C GLY A 85 5.12 10.99 -10.68
N LYS A 86 5.54 10.25 -11.70
CA LYS A 86 4.67 9.90 -12.84
C LYS A 86 3.61 8.87 -12.45
N VAL A 87 3.98 7.85 -11.68
CA VAL A 87 3.07 6.77 -11.27
C VAL A 87 1.99 7.26 -10.31
N GLU A 88 2.36 8.18 -9.41
CA GLU A 88 1.49 8.70 -8.35
C GLU A 88 0.72 9.97 -8.76
N GLU A 89 0.69 10.26 -10.07
CA GLU A 89 0.01 11.42 -10.67
C GLU A 89 0.45 12.77 -10.06
N THR A 90 1.74 12.88 -9.72
CA THR A 90 2.40 14.11 -9.24
C THR A 90 3.69 14.42 -10.01
N PRO A 91 3.66 14.43 -11.36
CA PRO A 91 4.88 14.47 -12.16
C PRO A 91 5.67 15.78 -11.95
N LYS A 92 6.99 15.64 -11.88
CA LYS A 92 7.94 16.76 -11.87
C LYS A 92 8.88 16.65 -13.06
N LYS A 93 9.35 17.79 -13.58
CA LYS A 93 10.32 17.78 -14.67
C LYS A 93 11.66 17.25 -14.15
N CYS A 94 12.30 16.35 -14.89
CA CYS A 94 13.61 15.80 -14.55
C CYS A 94 14.64 16.90 -14.24
N LYS A 95 14.67 17.99 -15.02
CA LYS A 95 15.55 19.15 -14.79
C LYS A 95 15.33 19.80 -13.42
N ASP A 96 14.09 19.86 -12.94
CA ASP A 96 13.77 20.47 -11.64
C ASP A 96 14.24 19.58 -10.49
N ILE A 97 14.11 18.26 -10.63
CA ILE A 97 14.65 17.27 -9.67
C ILE A 97 16.17 17.41 -9.58
N ILE A 98 16.86 17.46 -10.73
CA ILE A 98 18.33 17.62 -10.79
C ILE A 98 18.76 18.95 -10.17
N LYS A 99 18.01 20.03 -10.38
CA LYS A 99 18.29 21.33 -9.78
C LYS A 99 18.24 21.28 -8.25
N VAL A 100 17.23 20.61 -7.68
CA VAL A 100 17.09 20.44 -6.23
C VAL A 100 18.17 19.48 -5.69
N ALA A 101 18.50 18.43 -6.44
CA ALA A 101 19.59 17.51 -6.13
C ALA A 101 20.94 18.24 -6.04
N LYS A 102 21.27 19.06 -7.04
CA LYS A 102 22.51 19.85 -7.07
C LYS A 102 22.63 20.79 -5.88
N ALA A 103 21.52 21.39 -5.43
CA ALA A 103 21.50 22.26 -4.27
C ALA A 103 21.63 21.50 -2.92
N SER A 104 21.46 20.17 -2.92
CA SER A 104 21.44 19.33 -1.71
C SER A 104 22.67 18.44 -1.57
N LEU A 105 23.47 18.31 -2.63
CA LEU A 105 24.65 17.45 -2.70
C LEU A 105 25.94 18.27 -2.69
N SER A 106 27.04 17.68 -2.24
CA SER A 106 28.37 18.25 -2.42
C SER A 106 28.82 18.15 -3.89
N GLU A 107 29.79 18.97 -4.29
CA GLU A 107 30.33 18.95 -5.66
C GLU A 107 30.81 17.54 -6.06
N ALA A 108 31.53 16.86 -5.15
CA ALA A 108 32.02 15.50 -5.38
C ALA A 108 30.89 14.46 -5.51
N GLN A 109 29.77 14.65 -4.82
CA GLN A 109 28.60 13.77 -4.98
C GLN A 109 27.87 14.06 -6.28
N PHE A 110 27.79 15.33 -6.68
CA PHE A 110 27.11 15.73 -7.92
C PHE A 110 27.91 15.34 -9.18
N GLN A 111 29.24 15.24 -9.10
CA GLN A 111 30.08 14.70 -10.18
C GLN A 111 29.67 13.27 -10.62
N GLN A 112 29.00 12.51 -9.75
CA GLN A 112 28.49 11.17 -10.09
C GLN A 112 27.37 11.19 -11.15
N PHE A 113 26.77 12.35 -11.43
CA PHE A 113 25.76 12.50 -12.49
C PHE A 113 26.38 12.65 -13.89
N GLY A 114 27.71 12.75 -14.00
CA GLY A 114 28.41 12.94 -15.26
C GLY A 114 28.19 14.32 -15.88
N GLU A 115 28.56 14.46 -17.16
CA GLU A 115 28.45 15.71 -17.92
C GLU A 115 26.98 16.08 -18.23
N ASP A 116 26.16 15.09 -18.63
CA ASP A 116 24.72 15.28 -18.85
C ASP A 116 23.88 14.49 -17.83
N ALA A 117 23.68 15.11 -16.68
CA ALA A 117 22.84 14.59 -15.59
C ALA A 117 21.42 14.23 -16.02
N LYS A 118 20.86 14.90 -17.04
CA LYS A 118 19.49 14.64 -17.50
C LYS A 118 19.47 13.37 -18.33
N GLU A 119 20.39 13.22 -19.27
CA GLU A 119 20.49 12.01 -20.10
C GLU A 119 20.73 10.77 -19.24
N GLU A 120 21.56 10.89 -18.21
CA GLU A 120 21.84 9.79 -17.27
C GLU A 120 20.57 9.33 -16.53
N VAL A 121 19.79 10.26 -15.96
CA VAL A 121 18.53 9.94 -15.27
C VAL A 121 17.50 9.33 -16.22
N MET A 122 17.41 9.82 -17.46
CA MET A 122 16.48 9.32 -18.47
C MET A 122 16.86 7.91 -18.96
N THR A 123 18.15 7.64 -19.11
CA THR A 123 18.65 6.30 -19.47
C THR A 123 18.40 5.31 -18.34
N LEU A 124 18.68 5.73 -17.10
CA LEU A 124 18.46 4.92 -15.92
C LEU A 124 16.99 4.58 -15.69
N GLU A 125 16.05 5.44 -16.11
CA GLU A 125 14.61 5.17 -16.01
C GLU A 125 14.21 3.89 -16.74
N ARG A 126 14.76 3.66 -17.94
CA ARG A 126 14.48 2.43 -18.69
C ARG A 126 15.00 1.20 -17.96
N ILE A 127 16.20 1.28 -17.39
CA ILE A 127 16.82 0.20 -16.61
C ILE A 127 15.98 -0.06 -15.35
N LEU A 128 15.56 1.00 -14.66
CA LEU A 128 14.72 0.93 -13.47
C LEU A 128 13.41 0.20 -13.77
N LEU A 129 12.69 0.59 -14.83
CA LEU A 129 11.43 -0.03 -15.26
C LEU A 129 11.57 -1.53 -15.55
N GLN A 130 12.63 -1.91 -16.26
CA GLN A 130 12.94 -3.32 -16.53
C GLN A 130 13.29 -4.08 -15.24
N THR A 131 14.06 -3.46 -14.34
CA THR A 131 14.50 -4.06 -13.08
C THR A 131 13.33 -4.33 -12.13
N ILE A 132 12.42 -3.36 -11.98
CA ILE A 132 11.20 -3.54 -11.17
C ILE A 132 10.11 -4.31 -11.92
N ARG A 133 10.41 -4.83 -13.12
CA ARG A 133 9.52 -5.65 -13.95
C ARG A 133 8.18 -4.99 -14.26
N PHE A 134 8.18 -3.66 -14.41
CA PHE A 134 6.98 -2.83 -14.58
C PHE A 134 5.92 -3.02 -13.46
N ASP A 135 6.32 -3.50 -12.29
CA ASP A 135 5.48 -3.59 -11.09
C ASP A 135 5.47 -2.23 -10.38
N LEU A 136 4.65 -1.32 -10.92
CA LEU A 136 4.60 0.10 -10.50
C LEU A 136 3.65 0.36 -9.32
N GLN A 137 2.74 -0.57 -9.02
CA GLN A 137 1.79 -0.40 -7.93
C GLN A 137 2.45 -0.80 -6.62
N VAL A 138 2.66 0.17 -5.73
CA VAL A 138 3.30 -0.04 -4.44
C VAL A 138 2.38 0.44 -3.33
N GLU A 139 2.00 -0.47 -2.45
CA GLU A 139 1.24 -0.14 -1.24
C GLU A 139 2.19 0.21 -0.09
N HIS A 140 1.75 1.15 0.75
CA HIS A 140 2.54 1.70 1.85
C HIS A 140 1.84 1.51 3.20
N PRO A 141 2.58 1.44 4.32
CA PRO A 141 2.00 1.24 5.65
C PRO A 141 1.02 2.34 6.11
N TYR A 142 1.08 3.54 5.51
CA TYR A 142 0.28 4.71 5.91
C TYR A 142 -1.23 4.45 5.87
N GLY A 143 -1.74 3.86 4.79
CA GLY A 143 -3.18 3.58 4.64
C GLY A 143 -3.68 2.60 5.70
N TYR A 144 -2.92 1.54 5.93
CA TYR A 144 -3.20 0.52 6.96
C TYR A 144 -3.15 1.08 8.37
N LEU A 145 -2.18 1.95 8.66
CA LEU A 145 -2.06 2.61 9.95
C LEU A 145 -3.34 3.39 10.30
N ILE A 146 -3.88 4.17 9.36
CA ILE A 146 -5.12 4.91 9.57
C ILE A 146 -6.32 3.96 9.66
N LYS A 147 -6.40 2.96 8.77
CA LYS A 147 -7.46 1.93 8.77
C LYS A 147 -7.55 1.21 10.11
N TYR A 148 -6.42 0.72 10.63
CA TYR A 148 -6.38 -0.01 11.89
C TYR A 148 -6.65 0.91 13.08
N ALA A 149 -6.11 2.12 13.08
CA ALA A 149 -6.35 3.09 14.15
C ALA A 149 -7.84 3.44 14.31
N LYS A 150 -8.61 3.52 13.22
CA LYS A 150 -10.06 3.77 13.26
C LYS A 150 -10.84 2.67 13.99
N SER A 151 -10.36 1.43 13.97
CA SER A 151 -10.99 0.31 14.66
C SER A 151 -10.67 0.27 16.16
N LEU A 152 -9.65 1.00 16.62
CA LEU A 152 -9.25 0.99 18.03
C LEU A 152 -10.16 1.88 18.87
N LYS A 153 -10.55 1.38 20.05
CA LYS A 153 -11.31 2.17 21.02
C LYS A 153 -10.41 2.63 22.16
N GLY A 154 -10.68 3.83 22.66
CA GLY A 154 -9.96 4.40 23.78
C GLY A 154 -10.01 5.92 23.78
N ASP A 155 -9.16 6.52 24.61
CA ASP A 155 -8.98 7.97 24.67
C ASP A 155 -8.51 8.52 23.31
N LYS A 156 -9.36 9.29 22.65
CA LYS A 156 -9.11 9.86 21.32
C LYS A 156 -7.82 10.68 21.28
N SER A 157 -7.49 11.43 22.34
CA SER A 157 -6.27 12.25 22.38
C SER A 157 -5.00 11.38 22.44
N LYS A 158 -5.03 10.31 23.25
CA LYS A 158 -3.90 9.37 23.35
C LYS A 158 -3.75 8.56 22.07
N LEU A 159 -4.85 8.12 21.48
CA LEU A 159 -4.85 7.38 20.21
C LEU A 159 -4.27 8.24 19.08
N GLN A 160 -4.70 9.50 18.96
CA GLN A 160 -4.14 10.45 17.97
C GLN A 160 -2.63 10.66 18.16
N LYS A 161 -2.15 10.80 19.40
CA LYS A 161 -0.71 10.90 19.69
C LYS A 161 0.05 9.62 19.32
N MET A 162 -0.53 8.46 19.58
CA MET A 162 0.05 7.16 19.21
C MET A 162 0.15 7.02 17.70
N VAL A 163 -0.93 7.34 16.96
CA VAL A 163 -0.99 7.34 15.49
C VAL A 163 0.06 8.28 14.89
N GLN A 164 0.17 9.50 15.42
CA GLN A 164 1.17 10.47 14.96
C GLN A 164 2.60 9.96 15.18
N MET A 165 2.87 9.29 16.31
CA MET A 165 4.18 8.69 16.58
C MET A 165 4.44 7.48 15.69
N ALA A 166 3.45 6.62 15.46
CA ALA A 166 3.54 5.49 14.54
C ALA A 166 3.82 5.96 13.11
N TRP A 167 3.20 7.06 12.66
CA TRP A 167 3.46 7.67 11.36
C TRP A 167 4.92 8.09 11.21
N THR A 168 5.48 8.73 12.23
CA THR A 168 6.91 9.08 12.25
C THR A 168 7.79 7.84 12.13
N PHE A 169 7.46 6.75 12.83
CA PHE A 169 8.20 5.50 12.68
C PHE A 169 8.06 4.88 11.29
N VAL A 170 6.91 5.02 10.61
CA VAL A 170 6.77 4.58 9.22
C VAL A 170 7.74 5.34 8.33
N ASN A 171 7.84 6.67 8.48
CA ASN A 171 8.81 7.48 7.74
C ASN A 171 10.26 6.99 8.00
N ASP A 172 10.58 6.66 9.25
CA ASP A 172 11.91 6.14 9.59
C ASP A 172 12.17 4.75 9.01
N SER A 173 11.14 3.91 8.96
CA SER A 173 11.24 2.54 8.42
C SER A 173 11.65 2.52 6.94
N LEU A 174 11.30 3.58 6.18
CA LEU A 174 11.75 3.77 4.79
C LEU A 174 13.27 3.93 4.68
N CYS A 175 13.98 4.32 5.75
CA CYS A 175 15.44 4.36 5.76
C CYS A 175 16.09 3.00 6.05
N THR A 176 15.30 1.93 6.09
CA THR A 176 15.72 0.55 6.36
C THR A 176 15.23 -0.37 5.23
N THR A 177 15.65 -1.64 5.24
CA THR A 177 15.18 -2.64 4.27
C THR A 177 13.86 -3.30 4.69
N LEU A 178 13.08 -2.72 5.61
CA LEU A 178 11.83 -3.32 6.09
C LEU A 178 10.80 -3.53 4.98
N CYS A 179 10.71 -2.60 4.02
CA CYS A 179 9.83 -2.74 2.84
C CYS A 179 10.20 -3.89 1.89
N LEU A 180 11.40 -4.48 2.06
CA LEU A 180 11.85 -5.67 1.35
C LEU A 180 11.72 -6.95 2.20
N GLN A 181 11.30 -6.84 3.46
CA GLN A 181 11.21 -7.98 4.38
C GLN A 181 9.77 -8.34 4.71
N TRP A 182 8.89 -7.34 4.78
CA TRP A 182 7.54 -7.47 5.29
C TRP A 182 6.55 -6.64 4.48
N GLU A 183 5.32 -7.14 4.42
CA GLU A 183 4.16 -6.46 3.84
C GLU A 183 3.82 -5.16 4.60
N PRO A 184 3.26 -4.15 3.93
CA PRO A 184 2.94 -2.86 4.55
C PRO A 184 1.96 -2.98 5.73
N GLU A 185 1.04 -3.96 5.72
CA GLU A 185 0.14 -4.31 6.81
C GLU A 185 0.90 -4.66 8.09
N VAL A 186 1.90 -5.54 7.95
CA VAL A 186 2.74 -6.04 9.04
C VAL A 186 3.58 -4.91 9.63
N ILE A 187 4.15 -4.07 8.78
CA ILE A 187 4.92 -2.88 9.20
C ILE A 187 4.00 -1.91 9.96
N ALA A 188 2.79 -1.64 9.47
CA ALA A 188 1.85 -0.76 10.16
C ALA A 188 1.51 -1.24 11.57
N ILE A 189 1.21 -2.54 11.72
CA ILE A 189 0.92 -3.15 13.03
C ILE A 189 2.13 -3.03 13.97
N ALA A 190 3.33 -3.37 13.49
CA ALA A 190 4.54 -3.32 14.31
C ALA A 190 4.86 -1.91 14.82
N LEU A 191 4.67 -0.89 13.98
CA LEU A 191 4.98 0.49 14.34
C LEU A 191 3.89 1.15 15.19
N MET A 192 2.63 0.74 15.04
CA MET A 192 1.57 1.05 16.01
C MET A 192 1.84 0.37 17.36
N TYR A 193 2.29 -0.88 17.38
CA TYR A 193 2.70 -1.58 18.60
C TYR A 193 3.86 -0.86 19.30
N LEU A 194 4.90 -0.46 18.56
CA LEU A 194 6.01 0.34 19.09
C LEU A 194 5.53 1.65 19.70
N ALA A 195 4.67 2.37 18.98
CA ALA A 195 4.10 3.63 19.44
C ALA A 195 3.26 3.44 20.72
N GLY A 196 2.44 2.40 20.80
CA GLY A 196 1.68 2.04 22.01
C GLY A 196 2.60 1.79 23.21
N LYS A 197 3.67 1.01 23.02
CA LYS A 197 4.67 0.73 24.07
C LYS A 197 5.37 2.00 24.57
N LEU A 198 5.78 2.89 23.66
CA LEU A 198 6.50 4.13 24.02
C LEU A 198 5.58 5.17 24.68
N SER A 199 4.30 5.21 24.28
CA SER A 199 3.30 6.09 24.88
C SER A 199 2.71 5.53 26.18
N LYS A 200 3.08 4.30 26.58
CA LYS A 200 2.47 3.55 27.68
C LYS A 200 0.94 3.48 27.54
N PHE A 201 0.48 3.37 26.30
CA PHE A 201 -0.93 3.25 25.97
C PHE A 201 -1.22 1.80 25.64
N GLU A 202 -2.11 1.19 26.41
CA GLU A 202 -2.58 -0.17 26.17
C GLU A 202 -3.91 -0.13 25.44
N ILE A 203 -3.94 -0.81 24.29
CA ILE A 203 -5.16 -0.99 23.51
C ILE A 203 -5.97 -2.12 24.16
N GLN A 204 -7.06 -1.74 24.84
CA GLN A 204 -7.88 -2.68 25.61
C GLN A 204 -9.11 -3.17 24.85
N ASP A 205 -9.67 -2.34 23.95
CA ASP A 205 -10.86 -2.68 23.16
C ASP A 205 -10.74 -2.17 21.71
N TRP A 206 -11.43 -2.85 20.80
CA TRP A 206 -11.45 -2.55 19.37
C TRP A 206 -12.75 -3.06 18.72
N SER A 207 -13.19 -2.41 17.66
CA SER A 207 -14.38 -2.82 16.89
C SER A 207 -14.10 -4.11 16.11
N GLY A 208 -15.09 -5.00 16.02
CA GLY A 208 -14.96 -6.27 15.29
C GLY A 208 -14.18 -7.36 16.04
N ARG A 209 -13.93 -7.20 17.34
CA ARG A 209 -13.28 -8.22 18.17
C ARG A 209 -14.12 -9.51 18.22
N GLN A 210 -13.53 -10.62 17.79
CA GLN A 210 -14.09 -11.96 17.95
C GLN A 210 -13.43 -12.68 19.14
N PRO A 211 -14.06 -13.71 19.73
CA PRO A 211 -13.49 -14.46 20.86
C PRO A 211 -12.13 -15.12 20.55
N ARG A 212 -11.87 -15.43 19.27
CA ARG A 212 -10.57 -15.98 18.81
C ARG A 212 -9.44 -14.96 18.79
N HIS A 213 -9.75 -13.65 18.79
CA HIS A 213 -8.75 -12.58 18.74
C HIS A 213 -8.23 -12.28 20.15
N ILE A 214 -6.99 -12.71 20.43
CA ILE A 214 -6.30 -12.50 21.71
C ILE A 214 -5.65 -11.11 21.72
N ARG A 215 -5.10 -10.70 20.58
CA ARG A 215 -4.46 -9.41 20.35
C ARG A 215 -5.28 -8.57 19.38
N TRP A 216 -5.12 -7.25 19.48
CA TRP A 216 -5.87 -6.32 18.64
C TRP A 216 -5.54 -6.45 17.16
N TRP A 217 -4.34 -6.93 16.83
CA TRP A 217 -3.91 -7.12 15.45
C TRP A 217 -4.35 -8.44 14.82
N ASP A 218 -4.81 -9.43 15.61
CA ASP A 218 -5.24 -10.75 15.11
C ASP A 218 -6.42 -10.65 14.15
N MET A 219 -7.20 -9.55 14.22
CA MET A 219 -8.31 -9.31 13.30
C MET A 219 -7.87 -8.80 11.92
N PHE A 220 -6.64 -8.31 11.80
CA PHE A 220 -6.12 -7.67 10.58
C PHE A 220 -5.15 -8.60 9.84
N VAL A 221 -4.28 -9.29 10.56
CA VAL A 221 -3.31 -10.22 10.01
C VAL A 221 -3.28 -11.46 10.90
N GLU A 222 -3.60 -12.61 10.33
CA GLU A 222 -3.57 -13.89 11.02
C GLU A 222 -2.11 -14.36 11.23
N ASP A 223 -1.87 -15.11 12.31
CA ASP A 223 -0.58 -15.76 12.64
C ASP A 223 0.66 -14.84 12.80
N ILE A 224 0.46 -13.55 13.08
CA ILE A 224 1.58 -12.65 13.39
C ILE A 224 2.10 -12.90 14.82
N SER A 225 3.37 -13.28 14.93
CA SER A 225 4.00 -13.52 16.24
C SER A 225 4.54 -12.22 16.85
N LEU A 226 4.55 -12.14 18.18
CA LEU A 226 5.17 -11.01 18.91
C LEU A 226 6.66 -10.86 18.57
N GLU A 227 7.36 -11.96 18.31
CA GLU A 227 8.78 -11.95 17.93
C GLU A 227 9.01 -11.17 16.62
N ILE A 228 8.11 -11.30 15.64
CA ILE A 228 8.17 -10.56 14.37
C ILE A 228 7.98 -9.06 14.63
N LEU A 229 6.97 -8.68 15.42
CA LEU A 229 6.71 -7.28 15.75
C LEU A 229 7.91 -6.65 16.45
N GLU A 230 8.48 -7.34 17.44
CA GLU A 230 9.66 -6.88 18.18
C GLU A 230 10.88 -6.75 17.26
N ASP A 231 11.09 -7.70 16.35
CA ASP A 231 12.20 -7.65 15.39
C ASP A 231 12.11 -6.44 14.43
N ILE A 232 10.91 -6.08 13.98
CA ILE A 232 10.67 -4.85 13.21
C ILE A 232 10.93 -3.60 14.05
N CYS A 233 10.44 -3.59 15.30
CA CYS A 233 10.64 -2.48 16.23
C CYS A 233 12.13 -2.21 16.49
N HIS A 234 12.92 -3.26 16.72
CA HIS A 234 14.36 -3.13 16.95
C HIS A 234 15.08 -2.51 15.76
N GLN A 235 14.75 -2.92 14.53
CA GLN A 235 15.37 -2.35 13.31
C GLN A 235 15.11 -0.84 13.17
N VAL A 236 13.90 -0.37 13.50
CA VAL A 236 13.61 1.08 13.51
C VAL A 236 14.33 1.78 14.66
N LEU A 237 14.33 1.20 15.86
CA LEU A 237 15.01 1.78 17.04
C LEU A 237 16.54 1.86 16.88
N ASP A 238 17.15 0.99 16.08
CA ASP A 238 18.59 1.04 15.79
C ASP A 238 18.99 2.33 15.08
N LEU A 239 18.09 2.95 14.31
CA LEU A 239 18.32 4.26 13.69
C LEU A 239 18.58 5.37 14.72
N TYR A 240 18.02 5.22 15.92
CA TYR A 240 18.13 6.17 17.03
C TYR A 240 19.31 5.89 17.95
N SER A 241 19.85 4.68 17.93
CA SER A 241 20.99 4.28 18.75
C SER A 241 22.34 4.78 18.19
N GLN A 242 22.39 5.11 16.90
CA GLN A 242 23.59 5.49 16.17
C GLN A 242 23.69 7.02 16.00
N GLN A 243 23.72 7.79 17.09
CA GLN A 243 24.17 9.19 17.00
C GLN A 243 25.70 9.23 16.90
N PRO A 244 26.27 10.10 16.04
CA PRO A 244 27.72 10.26 15.98
C PRO A 244 28.22 10.73 17.35
N VAL A 245 29.19 10.01 17.89
CA VAL A 245 30.01 10.51 18.99
C VAL A 245 30.62 11.81 18.49
N ARG A 246 30.26 12.93 19.13
CA ARG A 246 31.05 14.17 18.97
C ARG A 246 32.45 13.82 19.45
N THR A 247 33.40 13.73 18.53
CA THR A 247 34.81 13.74 18.87
C THR A 247 35.13 15.15 19.36
N ASP A 248 34.98 15.36 20.67
CA ASP A 248 35.55 16.52 21.34
C ASP A 248 37.08 16.36 21.27
N SER A 249 37.70 17.13 20.39
CA SER A 249 39.15 17.35 20.40
C SER A 249 39.52 18.10 21.68
N PRO A 250 40.57 17.71 22.43
CA PRO A 250 40.94 18.39 23.66
C PRO A 250 41.69 19.68 23.32
N GLN A 251 41.06 20.84 23.53
CA GLN A 251 41.77 22.11 23.67
C GLN A 251 41.37 22.78 24.99
N GLY A 252 42.39 23.00 25.82
CA GLY A 252 42.25 23.43 27.20
C GLY A 252 41.87 24.89 27.41
N ASN A 253 41.18 25.12 28.53
CA ASN A 253 41.33 26.22 29.48
C ASN A 253 41.56 27.65 28.96
N ASN A 254 40.55 28.54 29.09
CA ASN A 254 40.39 29.46 30.25
C ASN A 254 39.40 30.62 30.00
N ALA A 255 38.68 31.01 31.08
CA ALA A 255 38.12 32.34 31.43
C ALA A 255 36.64 32.72 31.04
N PRO A 256 35.96 33.60 31.83
CA PRO A 256 34.58 33.41 32.34
C PRO A 256 33.49 34.36 31.74
N PRO A 257 32.21 34.27 32.18
CA PRO A 257 31.04 34.72 31.39
C PRO A 257 30.59 36.16 31.69
N THR A 258 30.06 36.84 30.67
CA THR A 258 29.28 38.07 30.83
C THR A 258 27.85 37.89 30.31
N ALA A 259 26.90 38.05 31.23
CA ALA A 259 25.46 38.09 30.99
C ALA A 259 25.05 39.39 30.30
N THR A 260 24.00 39.39 29.46
CA THR A 260 23.06 40.53 29.30
C THR A 260 21.73 40.12 28.64
N LYS A 261 20.68 40.20 29.48
CA LYS A 261 19.30 40.75 29.34
C LYS A 261 18.33 40.32 28.23
N ALA A 262 17.06 40.31 28.66
CA ALA A 262 15.86 39.86 27.99
C ALA A 262 14.94 41.02 27.50
N GLN A 263 14.16 40.70 26.45
CA GLN A 263 12.81 41.19 26.07
C GLN A 263 12.67 42.63 25.47
N PRO A 264 11.61 42.94 24.65
CA PRO A 264 10.23 42.40 24.71
C PRO A 264 9.53 42.04 23.37
N ALA A 265 8.30 41.49 23.51
CA ALA A 265 7.43 40.92 22.49
C ALA A 265 6.28 41.87 22.02
N LEU A 266 5.64 41.47 20.89
CA LEU A 266 4.22 41.64 20.43
C LEU A 266 4.11 42.16 18.97
N PRO A 267 2.99 41.95 18.21
CA PRO A 267 1.79 41.11 18.43
C PRO A 267 1.41 40.17 17.25
N ILE A 268 0.42 39.32 17.52
CA ILE A 268 -0.20 38.27 16.68
C ILE A 268 -1.09 38.86 15.58
N THR A 269 -1.01 38.33 14.36
CA THR A 269 -2.13 38.27 13.38
C THR A 269 -2.15 36.92 12.66
N THR A 270 -3.30 36.24 12.68
CA THR A 270 -3.70 35.07 11.86
C THR A 270 -4.33 35.55 10.53
N PRO A 271 -4.53 34.74 9.46
CA PRO A 271 -4.78 33.28 9.45
C PRO A 271 -4.20 32.42 8.29
N THR A 272 -4.52 31.12 8.40
CA THR A 272 -4.74 30.05 7.38
C THR A 272 -3.61 29.13 6.83
N LYS A 273 -3.85 27.82 7.04
CA LYS A 273 -3.26 26.55 6.53
C LYS A 273 -2.21 25.84 7.43
N PRO A 274 -2.42 24.56 7.83
CA PRO A 274 -1.42 23.81 8.57
C PRO A 274 -0.30 23.35 7.62
N VAL A 275 0.82 24.05 7.69
CA VAL A 275 2.12 23.61 7.21
C VAL A 275 2.69 22.65 8.25
N ILE A 276 2.80 21.35 7.92
CA ILE A 276 3.52 20.40 8.77
C ILE A 276 5.01 20.50 8.42
N ILE A 277 5.71 21.42 9.09
CA ILE A 277 7.15 21.34 9.30
C ILE A 277 7.35 20.70 10.68
N PHE A 278 7.76 19.44 10.76
CA PHE A 278 8.27 18.89 12.01
C PHE A 278 9.79 19.08 12.06
N ASN A 279 10.16 20.18 12.70
CA ASN A 279 11.51 20.44 13.17
C ASN A 279 11.77 19.50 14.37
N ASN A 280 12.54 18.45 14.14
CA ASN A 280 12.72 17.38 15.11
C ASN A 280 13.92 17.67 16.02
N SER A 281 13.69 18.44 17.08
CA SER A 281 14.63 18.60 18.18
C SER A 281 13.89 18.62 19.51
N ASN A 282 13.56 17.43 20.02
CA ASN A 282 13.48 17.03 21.44
C ASN A 282 12.46 15.92 21.70
N MET A 283 12.64 14.72 21.13
CA MET A 283 12.23 13.52 21.86
C MET A 283 13.30 13.21 22.89
N ARG A 284 12.97 13.34 24.19
CA ARG A 284 13.86 13.07 25.33
C ARG A 284 14.53 11.69 25.20
N LEU A 285 15.79 11.70 24.77
CA LEU A 285 16.72 10.56 24.59
C LEU A 285 16.87 9.64 25.82
N GLN A 286 16.44 10.06 27.01
CA GLN A 286 16.55 9.25 28.23
C GLN A 286 15.57 8.07 28.26
N SER A 287 14.41 8.16 27.60
CA SER A 287 13.43 7.06 27.56
C SER A 287 13.89 5.90 26.66
N CYS A 288 14.46 6.17 25.48
CA CYS A 288 14.90 5.12 24.54
C CYS A 288 16.06 4.26 25.10
N LYS A 289 17.03 4.84 25.82
CA LYS A 289 18.14 4.10 26.42
C LYS A 289 17.69 3.16 27.55
N ARG A 290 16.68 3.56 28.34
CA ARG A 290 16.11 2.74 29.43
C ARG A 290 15.26 1.59 28.88
N ILE A 291 14.56 1.81 27.77
CA ILE A 291 13.71 0.81 27.10
C ILE A 291 14.56 -0.28 26.43
N ARG A 292 15.70 0.08 25.83
CA ARG A 292 16.67 -0.90 25.30
C ARG A 292 17.17 -1.88 26.37
N ARG A 293 17.36 -1.42 27.61
CA ARG A 293 17.74 -2.28 28.76
C ARG A 293 16.61 -3.22 29.21
N ASN A 294 15.37 -2.75 29.18
CA ASN A 294 14.21 -3.55 29.59
C ASN A 294 13.81 -4.61 28.54
N PHE A 295 14.14 -4.40 27.26
CA PHE A 295 13.95 -5.41 26.20
C PHE A 295 15.00 -6.53 26.26
N TRP A 296 16.22 -6.24 26.70
CA TRP A 296 17.32 -7.22 26.76
C TRP A 296 17.22 -8.23 27.91
N SER A 297 16.33 -8.05 28.89
CA SER A 297 16.20 -8.97 30.03
C SER A 297 15.37 -10.23 29.76
N SER A 298 14.90 -10.45 28.53
CA SER A 298 14.09 -11.62 28.19
C SER A 298 14.28 -12.07 26.74
N THR A 299 15.41 -12.72 26.40
CA THR A 299 15.43 -13.67 25.28
C THR A 299 16.71 -14.52 25.27
N SER A 300 16.52 -15.84 25.45
CA SER A 300 17.48 -16.85 24.99
C SER A 300 17.13 -17.19 23.55
N TYR A 301 18.13 -17.12 22.68
CA TYR A 301 18.03 -17.26 21.24
C TYR A 301 17.81 -18.74 20.85
N ARG A 302 16.61 -19.09 20.33
CA ARG A 302 16.42 -20.35 19.60
C ARG A 302 15.31 -20.23 18.57
N SER A 303 15.67 -19.84 17.35
CA SER A 303 14.74 -19.69 16.24
C SER A 303 14.27 -21.06 15.72
N LYS A 304 12.96 -21.29 15.71
CA LYS A 304 12.29 -22.34 14.93
C LYS A 304 11.20 -21.68 14.07
N LYS A 305 11.60 -21.16 12.91
CA LYS A 305 10.69 -20.78 11.82
C LYS A 305 10.24 -22.09 11.14
N ARG A 306 8.95 -22.46 11.21
CA ARG A 306 8.45 -23.64 10.49
C ARG A 306 8.34 -23.31 9.00
N ARG A 307 9.00 -24.11 8.17
CA ARG A 307 8.86 -24.20 6.72
C ARG A 307 7.37 -24.35 6.34
N LEU A 308 6.87 -23.46 5.48
CA LEU A 308 6.07 -23.92 4.35
C LEU A 308 7.05 -24.52 3.35
N SER A 309 6.88 -25.79 3.04
CA SER A 309 7.83 -26.64 2.33
C SER A 309 7.89 -26.35 0.83
N CYS A 310 9.03 -25.85 0.37
CA CYS A 310 9.62 -26.25 -0.91
C CYS A 310 10.94 -26.96 -0.58
N VAL A 311 10.97 -28.29 -0.73
CA VAL A 311 12.19 -29.09 -0.65
C VAL A 311 12.65 -29.33 -2.08
N GLY A 312 13.86 -28.88 -2.40
CA GLY A 312 14.54 -29.28 -3.62
C GLY A 312 15.13 -30.68 -3.46
N GLU A 313 14.93 -31.52 -4.47
CA GLU A 313 15.71 -32.73 -4.70
C GLU A 313 16.47 -32.62 -6.03
N THR A 314 17.53 -33.39 -6.09
CA THR A 314 18.76 -33.28 -6.87
C THR A 314 18.64 -33.35 -8.40
N ASN A 315 19.60 -32.67 -9.05
CA ASN A 315 20.01 -32.83 -10.46
C ASN A 315 20.19 -34.30 -10.87
N LEU A 316 19.16 -34.91 -11.47
CA LEU A 316 19.31 -35.89 -12.57
C LEU A 316 18.03 -36.15 -13.40
N GLU A 317 16.93 -35.43 -13.16
CA GLU A 317 15.65 -35.60 -13.89
C GLU A 317 15.25 -34.41 -14.79
N GLN A 318 16.17 -33.49 -15.08
CA GLN A 318 15.87 -32.30 -15.90
C GLN A 318 15.72 -32.56 -17.41
N LYS A 319 15.97 -33.78 -17.91
CA LYS A 319 15.82 -34.09 -19.35
C LYS A 319 14.53 -34.81 -19.74
N THR A 320 13.75 -35.28 -18.77
CA THR A 320 12.49 -35.99 -19.06
C THR A 320 11.24 -35.11 -18.81
N LEU A 321 11.38 -34.05 -18.02
CA LEU A 321 10.30 -33.11 -17.68
C LEU A 321 10.04 -32.02 -18.73
N ILE A 322 11.04 -31.64 -19.54
CA ILE A 322 10.86 -30.63 -20.60
C ILE A 322 9.92 -31.15 -21.71
N HIS A 323 9.96 -32.46 -22.01
CA HIS A 323 9.07 -33.07 -23.02
C HIS A 323 7.67 -33.41 -22.49
N SER A 324 7.50 -33.45 -21.16
CA SER A 324 6.20 -33.70 -20.51
C SER A 324 5.44 -32.42 -20.16
N MET A 325 6.12 -31.27 -20.00
CA MET A 325 5.46 -29.98 -19.78
C MET A 325 4.92 -29.36 -21.08
N GLU A 326 5.54 -29.62 -22.24
CA GLU A 326 4.99 -29.18 -23.53
C GLU A 326 3.66 -29.90 -23.86
N ASN A 327 3.49 -31.16 -23.45
CA ASN A 327 2.24 -31.91 -23.65
C ASN A 327 1.14 -31.63 -22.61
N LEU A 328 1.49 -31.12 -21.42
CA LEU A 328 0.51 -30.73 -20.39
C LEU A 328 -0.03 -29.30 -20.60
N THR A 329 0.78 -28.42 -21.20
CA THR A 329 0.32 -27.06 -21.58
C THR A 329 -0.58 -27.09 -22.83
N GLN A 330 -0.61 -28.20 -23.57
CA GLN A 330 -1.44 -28.39 -24.76
C GLN A 330 -2.72 -29.23 -24.51
N ARG A 331 -2.96 -29.71 -23.29
CA ARG A 331 -4.14 -30.52 -22.91
C ARG A 331 -5.05 -29.92 -21.84
N LEU A 332 -4.88 -28.64 -21.52
CA LEU A 332 -5.81 -27.85 -20.70
C LEU A 332 -6.41 -26.64 -21.46
N MET A 333 -6.25 -26.60 -22.78
CA MET A 333 -7.03 -25.75 -23.66
C MET A 333 -8.10 -26.60 -24.37
N ILE A 334 -9.32 -26.05 -24.47
CA ILE A 334 -10.63 -26.62 -24.88
C ILE A 334 -11.43 -26.99 -23.60
N THR A 335 -12.32 -26.16 -23.02
CA THR A 335 -13.33 -25.22 -23.55
C THR A 335 -13.70 -24.07 -22.58
N LYS A 336 -13.88 -22.87 -23.15
CA LYS A 336 -14.32 -21.51 -22.71
C LYS A 336 -15.37 -21.33 -21.57
N PRO A 337 -15.61 -20.08 -21.05
CA PRO A 337 -15.40 -18.77 -21.70
C PRO A 337 -14.47 -17.79 -20.95
N THR A 338 -13.57 -17.10 -21.65
CA THR A 338 -13.71 -15.64 -21.93
C THR A 338 -14.76 -14.98 -21.04
N SER A 339 -14.29 -14.38 -19.94
CA SER A 339 -15.06 -13.83 -18.82
C SER A 339 -16.34 -13.12 -19.26
N ALA A 340 -17.51 -13.66 -18.91
CA ALA A 340 -18.79 -12.99 -19.12
C ALA A 340 -19.28 -12.36 -17.80
N ILE A 341 -19.75 -11.12 -17.83
CA ILE A 341 -20.39 -10.44 -16.69
C ILE A 341 -21.85 -10.12 -17.05
N VAL A 342 -22.73 -10.23 -16.06
CA VAL A 342 -24.09 -9.73 -16.09
C VAL A 342 -24.16 -8.36 -15.44
N LEU A 343 -24.57 -7.35 -16.20
CA LEU A 343 -24.95 -6.05 -15.66
C LEU A 343 -26.47 -5.98 -15.57
N ILE A 344 -26.95 -5.47 -14.45
CA ILE A 344 -28.39 -5.32 -14.19
C ILE A 344 -28.82 -4.03 -14.91
N SER A 345 -29.20 -4.20 -16.18
CA SER A 345 -29.78 -3.20 -17.10
C SER A 345 -28.89 -2.01 -17.47
N ILE A 346 -28.45 -1.93 -18.74
CA ILE A 346 -27.63 -0.84 -19.27
C ILE A 346 -28.46 0.23 -19.99
N VAL A 347 -29.75 -0.04 -20.26
CA VAL A 347 -30.59 0.92 -20.98
C VAL A 347 -30.80 2.15 -20.09
N ASN A 348 -30.23 3.28 -20.52
CA ASN A 348 -30.25 4.59 -19.86
C ASN A 348 -29.42 4.75 -18.57
N GLN A 349 -28.39 3.93 -18.34
CA GLN A 349 -27.44 4.16 -17.22
C GLN A 349 -26.31 5.14 -17.60
N PRO A 350 -25.88 6.03 -16.67
CA PRO A 350 -24.75 6.95 -16.89
C PRO A 350 -23.41 6.24 -17.15
N ASN A 351 -23.28 4.99 -16.69
CA ASN A 351 -22.05 4.19 -16.82
C ASN A 351 -21.98 3.36 -18.12
N SER A 352 -22.96 3.50 -19.02
CA SER A 352 -23.02 2.76 -20.29
C SER A 352 -21.76 2.95 -21.17
N HIS A 353 -21.05 4.07 -21.01
CA HIS A 353 -19.80 4.35 -21.74
C HIS A 353 -18.66 3.36 -21.42
N PHE A 354 -18.66 2.71 -20.24
CA PHE A 354 -17.62 1.74 -19.87
C PHE A 354 -17.74 0.43 -20.68
N MET A 355 -18.87 0.22 -21.35
CA MET A 355 -19.23 -1.00 -22.05
C MET A 355 -19.23 -0.85 -23.58
N GLU A 356 -18.80 0.30 -24.13
CA GLU A 356 -18.74 0.54 -25.59
C GLU A 356 -17.84 -0.46 -26.34
N THR A 357 -16.86 -1.06 -25.65
CA THR A 357 -15.92 -2.04 -26.22
C THR A 357 -16.27 -3.50 -25.86
N ALA A 358 -17.33 -3.74 -25.10
CA ALA A 358 -17.74 -5.07 -24.66
C ALA A 358 -18.66 -5.75 -25.69
N GLU A 359 -18.51 -7.07 -25.89
CA GLU A 359 -19.36 -7.83 -26.82
C GLU A 359 -20.66 -8.25 -26.12
N PHE A 360 -21.79 -7.67 -26.50
CA PHE A 360 -23.11 -8.10 -26.04
C PHE A 360 -23.40 -9.55 -26.50
N LEU A 361 -23.82 -10.40 -25.55
CA LEU A 361 -24.17 -11.79 -25.85
C LEU A 361 -25.68 -12.02 -25.91
N SER A 362 -26.42 -11.69 -24.85
CA SER A 362 -27.86 -11.94 -24.76
C SER A 362 -28.48 -11.23 -23.55
N GLU A 363 -29.79 -10.98 -23.62
CA GLU A 363 -30.61 -10.73 -22.43
C GLU A 363 -30.74 -12.01 -21.62
N ALA A 364 -30.68 -11.88 -20.29
CA ALA A 364 -30.76 -13.01 -19.40
C ALA A 364 -31.44 -12.68 -18.07
N LYS A 365 -31.81 -13.71 -17.34
CA LYS A 365 -32.32 -13.61 -15.97
C LYS A 365 -31.57 -14.56 -15.05
N THR A 366 -31.38 -14.18 -13.78
CA THR A 366 -30.81 -15.08 -12.78
C THR A 366 -31.68 -16.34 -12.65
N CYS A 367 -31.04 -17.51 -12.50
CA CYS A 367 -31.77 -18.74 -12.20
C CYS A 367 -32.36 -18.70 -10.78
N GLU A 368 -31.55 -18.24 -9.83
CA GLU A 368 -31.96 -18.03 -8.44
C GLU A 368 -32.64 -16.67 -8.25
N LYS A 369 -33.37 -16.52 -7.14
CA LYS A 369 -34.03 -15.25 -6.79
C LYS A 369 -33.12 -14.39 -5.92
N PHE A 370 -33.04 -13.10 -6.23
CA PHE A 370 -32.34 -12.11 -5.42
C PHE A 370 -33.20 -10.85 -5.22
N PRO A 371 -33.09 -10.16 -4.07
CA PRO A 371 -33.70 -8.85 -3.90
C PRO A 371 -32.95 -7.80 -4.73
N LEU A 372 -33.66 -7.14 -5.63
CA LEU A 372 -33.22 -5.92 -6.29
C LEU A 372 -34.07 -4.77 -5.75
N VAL A 373 -33.45 -3.79 -5.10
CA VAL A 373 -34.16 -2.67 -4.46
C VAL A 373 -33.57 -1.35 -4.87
N ILE A 374 -34.39 -0.30 -4.90
CA ILE A 374 -33.90 1.07 -5.02
C ILE A 374 -33.76 1.65 -3.62
N ALA A 375 -32.52 1.84 -3.18
CA ALA A 375 -32.20 2.47 -1.90
C ALA A 375 -31.38 3.75 -2.16
N SER A 376 -31.30 4.66 -1.18
CA SER A 376 -30.70 6.01 -1.26
C SER A 376 -31.54 7.11 -1.93
N LYS A 377 -31.21 8.36 -1.57
CA LYS A 377 -31.74 9.61 -2.17
C LYS A 377 -31.42 9.80 -3.66
N TYR A 378 -30.53 8.98 -4.22
CA TYR A 378 -30.08 9.03 -5.61
C TYR A 378 -30.79 8.01 -6.52
N ASN A 379 -31.72 7.22 -5.96
CA ASN A 379 -32.50 6.21 -6.68
C ASN A 379 -31.64 5.12 -7.37
N ILE A 380 -30.53 4.72 -6.75
CA ILE A 380 -29.60 3.71 -7.27
C ILE A 380 -30.13 2.28 -6.96
N PRO A 381 -30.04 1.33 -7.91
CA PRO A 381 -30.44 -0.05 -7.67
C PRO A 381 -29.35 -0.81 -6.90
N PHE A 382 -29.77 -1.65 -5.95
CA PHE A 382 -28.91 -2.56 -5.20
C PHE A 382 -29.40 -3.99 -5.34
N ALA A 383 -28.56 -4.86 -5.92
CA ALA A 383 -28.79 -6.30 -5.92
C ALA A 383 -28.16 -6.92 -4.67
N ILE A 384 -28.99 -7.47 -3.79
CA ILE A 384 -28.56 -7.94 -2.47
C ILE A 384 -28.20 -9.42 -2.51
N ASP A 385 -27.09 -9.80 -1.85
CA ASP A 385 -26.68 -11.20 -1.69
C ASP A 385 -27.55 -11.93 -0.66
N LYS A 386 -28.81 -12.18 -1.02
CA LYS A 386 -29.78 -12.97 -0.24
C LYS A 386 -30.58 -13.89 -1.16
N GLU A 387 -29.95 -15.00 -1.51
CA GLU A 387 -30.53 -16.02 -2.38
C GLU A 387 -31.89 -16.53 -1.85
N GLY A 388 -32.83 -16.74 -2.76
CA GLY A 388 -34.17 -17.26 -2.46
C GLY A 388 -35.20 -16.19 -2.08
N THR A 389 -34.78 -14.92 -1.95
CA THR A 389 -35.65 -13.77 -1.68
C THR A 389 -35.74 -12.88 -2.92
N GLY A 390 -36.85 -12.17 -3.14
CA GLY A 390 -37.01 -11.28 -4.29
C GLY A 390 -37.41 -11.99 -5.58
N PHE A 391 -36.83 -11.58 -6.70
CA PHE A 391 -37.20 -12.04 -8.05
C PHE A 391 -36.00 -12.61 -8.81
N GLN A 392 -36.27 -13.25 -9.94
CA GLN A 392 -35.23 -13.54 -10.91
C GLN A 392 -34.86 -12.23 -11.62
N ILE A 393 -33.68 -11.70 -11.32
CA ILE A 393 -33.25 -10.39 -11.81
C ILE A 393 -32.94 -10.49 -13.30
N LYS A 394 -33.57 -9.64 -14.10
CA LYS A 394 -33.31 -9.49 -15.54
C LYS A 394 -32.16 -8.50 -15.76
N GLY A 395 -31.28 -8.86 -16.68
CA GLY A 395 -30.13 -8.04 -17.07
C GLY A 395 -29.56 -8.49 -18.40
N GLU A 396 -28.39 -7.98 -18.73
CA GLU A 396 -27.73 -8.20 -20.00
C GLU A 396 -26.36 -8.84 -19.76
N ILE A 397 -26.01 -9.85 -20.55
CA ILE A 397 -24.73 -10.55 -20.45
C ILE A 397 -23.78 -10.05 -21.54
N PHE A 398 -22.58 -9.67 -21.12
CA PHE A 398 -21.51 -9.24 -22.01
C PHE A 398 -20.30 -10.14 -21.86
N ARG A 399 -19.65 -10.45 -22.98
CA ARG A 399 -18.28 -10.98 -22.98
C ARG A 399 -17.33 -9.82 -22.84
N ILE A 400 -16.44 -9.92 -21.87
CA ILE A 400 -15.42 -8.92 -21.61
C ILE A 400 -14.04 -9.54 -21.50
N ASP A 401 -13.00 -8.74 -21.72
CA ASP A 401 -11.62 -9.13 -21.46
C ASP A 401 -11.24 -8.91 -19.99
N GLY A 402 -10.04 -9.36 -19.61
CA GLY A 402 -9.55 -9.22 -18.24
C GLY A 402 -9.31 -7.76 -17.82
N ALA A 403 -9.07 -6.84 -18.76
CA ALA A 403 -8.81 -5.44 -18.45
C ALA A 403 -10.12 -4.69 -18.11
N THR A 404 -11.18 -4.94 -18.87
CA THR A 404 -12.53 -4.43 -18.60
C THR A 404 -13.09 -5.00 -17.29
N LEU A 405 -12.80 -6.27 -16.99
CA LEU A 405 -13.17 -6.91 -15.73
C LEU A 405 -12.58 -6.17 -14.49
N VAL A 406 -11.32 -5.73 -14.57
CA VAL A 406 -10.67 -4.96 -13.48
C VAL A 406 -11.33 -3.59 -13.30
N LYS A 407 -11.66 -2.90 -14.39
CA LYS A 407 -12.35 -1.60 -14.31
C LYS A 407 -13.74 -1.72 -13.69
N LEU A 408 -14.46 -2.79 -14.00
CA LEU A 408 -15.77 -3.08 -13.39
C LEU A 408 -15.63 -3.43 -11.90
N ASP A 409 -14.57 -4.14 -11.50
CA ASP A 409 -14.29 -4.38 -10.08
C ASP A 409 -14.03 -3.08 -9.31
N GLU A 410 -13.30 -2.13 -9.91
CA GLU A 410 -13.08 -0.80 -9.32
C GLU A 410 -14.37 0.01 -9.21
N LEU A 411 -15.20 0.02 -10.26
CA LEU A 411 -16.48 0.73 -10.30
C LEU A 411 -17.44 0.22 -9.22
N GLU A 412 -17.54 -1.10 -9.07
CA GLU A 412 -18.40 -1.77 -8.10
C GLU A 412 -17.78 -1.84 -6.69
N ASN A 413 -16.57 -1.29 -6.52
CA ASN A 413 -15.77 -1.34 -5.31
C ASN A 413 -15.66 -2.78 -4.76
N HIS A 414 -15.40 -3.73 -5.65
CA HIS A 414 -15.21 -5.15 -5.33
C HIS A 414 -13.85 -5.39 -4.66
N PRO A 415 -13.75 -6.21 -3.59
CA PRO A 415 -14.80 -6.94 -2.88
C PRO A 415 -15.40 -6.21 -1.66
N VAL A 416 -15.18 -4.90 -1.53
CA VAL A 416 -15.50 -4.11 -0.34
C VAL A 416 -17.00 -3.81 -0.25
N LEU A 417 -17.59 -3.26 -1.32
CA LEU A 417 -19.02 -2.94 -1.39
C LEU A 417 -19.80 -4.10 -2.04
N TYR A 418 -19.54 -4.39 -3.32
CA TYR A 418 -20.12 -5.54 -4.01
C TYR A 418 -19.14 -6.72 -4.08
N THR A 419 -19.66 -7.94 -3.92
CA THR A 419 -18.89 -9.16 -4.14
C THR A 419 -19.27 -9.77 -5.49
N ARG A 420 -18.30 -9.92 -6.38
CA ARG A 420 -18.44 -10.62 -7.65
C ARG A 420 -18.54 -12.13 -7.42
N GLN A 421 -19.62 -12.74 -7.90
CA GLN A 421 -19.90 -14.17 -7.74
C GLN A 421 -20.30 -14.80 -9.07
N VAL A 422 -19.89 -16.05 -9.31
CA VAL A 422 -20.42 -16.82 -10.45
C VAL A 422 -21.83 -17.28 -10.11
N ARG A 423 -22.78 -16.97 -10.99
CA ARG A 423 -24.17 -17.43 -10.91
C ARG A 423 -24.63 -17.96 -12.25
N ARG A 424 -25.71 -18.75 -12.22
CA ARG A 424 -26.33 -19.32 -13.42
C ARG A 424 -27.43 -18.39 -13.91
N PHE A 425 -27.46 -18.18 -15.21
CA PHE A 425 -28.42 -17.32 -15.88
C PHE A 425 -29.16 -18.11 -16.96
N THR A 426 -30.46 -17.85 -17.09
CA THR A 426 -31.28 -18.33 -18.20
C THR A 426 -31.28 -17.25 -19.29
N LEU A 427 -30.78 -17.58 -20.48
CA LEU A 427 -30.76 -16.70 -21.64
C LEU A 427 -32.14 -16.61 -22.30
N ALA A 428 -32.32 -15.62 -23.18
CA ALA A 428 -33.57 -15.44 -23.93
C ALA A 428 -33.96 -16.65 -24.81
N ASP A 429 -32.99 -17.44 -25.26
CA ASP A 429 -33.21 -18.67 -26.04
C ASP A 429 -33.56 -19.91 -25.17
N GLY A 430 -33.63 -19.73 -23.85
CA GLY A 430 -33.92 -20.79 -22.87
C GLY A 430 -32.70 -21.62 -22.46
N SER A 431 -31.52 -21.38 -23.05
CA SER A 431 -30.28 -22.01 -22.60
C SER A 431 -29.76 -21.39 -21.30
N SER A 432 -28.80 -22.05 -20.65
CA SER A 432 -28.21 -21.57 -19.39
C SER A 432 -26.71 -21.34 -19.51
N ILE A 433 -26.22 -20.26 -18.91
CA ILE A 433 -24.79 -19.92 -18.86
C ILE A 433 -24.37 -19.54 -17.44
N GLU A 434 -23.11 -19.78 -17.11
CA GLU A 434 -22.49 -19.25 -15.89
C GLU A 434 -21.77 -17.93 -16.21
N ALA A 435 -22.09 -16.89 -15.45
CA ALA A 435 -21.53 -15.57 -15.61
C ALA A 435 -21.30 -14.90 -14.24
N TRP A 436 -20.46 -13.89 -14.22
CA TRP A 436 -20.20 -13.09 -13.01
C TRP A 436 -21.32 -12.08 -12.78
N VAL A 437 -21.71 -11.89 -11.52
CA VAL A 437 -22.64 -10.83 -11.07
C VAL A 437 -22.12 -10.20 -9.79
N TYR A 438 -22.37 -8.90 -9.64
CA TYR A 438 -22.02 -8.14 -8.45
C TYR A 438 -23.21 -8.13 -7.48
N LEU A 439 -23.00 -8.63 -6.26
CA LEU A 439 -24.02 -8.67 -5.22
C LEU A 439 -23.55 -7.97 -3.94
N LEU A 440 -24.42 -7.13 -3.37
CA LEU A 440 -24.18 -6.39 -2.14
C LEU A 440 -24.25 -7.35 -0.95
N LYS A 441 -23.11 -7.60 -0.32
CA LYS A 441 -23.00 -8.59 0.77
C LYS A 441 -23.34 -8.01 2.15
N GLN A 442 -23.00 -6.74 2.38
CA GLN A 442 -23.31 -6.03 3.62
C GLN A 442 -24.43 -5.03 3.34
N TYR A 443 -25.61 -5.26 3.91
CA TYR A 443 -26.80 -4.44 3.70
C TYR A 443 -27.54 -4.20 5.02
N LYS A 444 -28.25 -3.09 5.11
CA LYS A 444 -29.13 -2.81 6.26
C LYS A 444 -30.38 -3.71 6.17
N PRO A 445 -30.87 -4.27 7.28
CA PRO A 445 -32.07 -5.10 7.27
C PRO A 445 -33.31 -4.40 6.67
N GLU A 446 -33.43 -3.09 6.88
CA GLU A 446 -34.51 -2.24 6.36
C GLU A 446 -34.61 -2.26 4.82
N MET A 447 -33.50 -2.50 4.12
CA MET A 447 -33.50 -2.60 2.66
C MET A 447 -34.31 -3.78 2.14
N LEU A 448 -34.54 -4.80 2.97
CA LEU A 448 -35.37 -5.96 2.63
C LEU A 448 -36.88 -5.69 2.80
N GLU A 449 -37.25 -4.56 3.38
CA GLU A 449 -38.65 -4.12 3.53
C GLU A 449 -39.09 -3.25 2.34
N LEU A 450 -38.13 -2.85 1.48
CA LEU A 450 -38.38 -2.09 0.26
C LEU A 450 -39.01 -2.97 -0.83
N GLU A 451 -39.67 -2.32 -1.79
CA GLU A 451 -40.25 -2.99 -2.96
C GLU A 451 -39.16 -3.65 -3.82
N PHE A 452 -39.29 -4.96 -4.04
CA PHE A 452 -38.39 -5.73 -4.90
C PHE A 452 -38.74 -5.54 -6.37
N LEU A 453 -37.72 -5.46 -7.20
CA LEU A 453 -37.83 -5.27 -8.64
C LEU A 453 -37.35 -6.52 -9.39
N GLU A 454 -37.93 -6.79 -10.56
CA GLU A 454 -37.39 -7.79 -11.50
C GLU A 454 -36.28 -7.21 -12.39
N SER A 455 -36.31 -5.89 -12.63
CA SER A 455 -35.38 -5.14 -13.47
C SER A 455 -35.37 -3.67 -13.05
N TYR A 456 -34.29 -2.95 -13.33
CA TYR A 456 -34.18 -1.52 -13.08
C TYR A 456 -34.07 -0.73 -14.39
N ASP A 457 -34.79 0.39 -14.50
CA ASP A 457 -34.71 1.35 -15.60
C ASP A 457 -34.85 2.76 -15.02
N SER A 458 -33.87 3.64 -15.20
CA SER A 458 -33.92 5.00 -14.64
C SER A 458 -35.16 5.79 -15.11
N GLU A 459 -35.72 5.51 -16.29
CA GLU A 459 -36.97 6.15 -16.78
C GLU A 459 -38.20 5.22 -16.62
N GLY A 460 -38.07 4.16 -15.82
CA GLY A 460 -39.09 3.13 -15.65
C GLY A 460 -40.34 3.60 -14.90
N SER A 461 -41.39 2.75 -14.93
CA SER A 461 -42.69 3.02 -14.33
C SER A 461 -42.70 3.16 -12.80
N HIS A 462 -41.56 2.94 -12.13
CA HIS A 462 -41.40 3.17 -10.69
C HIS A 462 -41.28 4.66 -10.32
N GLY A 463 -41.17 5.56 -11.30
CA GLY A 463 -41.21 7.01 -11.06
C GLY A 463 -40.03 7.57 -10.25
N LYS A 464 -38.94 6.81 -10.14
CA LYS A 464 -37.72 7.14 -9.37
C LYS A 464 -36.53 7.32 -10.31
N LYS A 465 -36.41 8.49 -10.92
CA LYS A 465 -35.33 8.83 -11.85
C LYS A 465 -33.98 8.91 -11.15
N TYR A 466 -32.92 8.39 -11.77
CA TYR A 466 -31.55 8.55 -11.28
C TYR A 466 -31.20 10.04 -11.15
N VAL A 467 -30.58 10.42 -10.03
CA VAL A 467 -30.13 11.79 -9.77
C VAL A 467 -28.61 11.80 -9.67
N ALA A 468 -27.95 12.39 -10.67
CA ALA A 468 -26.49 12.57 -10.66
C ALA A 468 -26.08 13.68 -9.68
N SER A 469 -25.05 13.48 -8.87
CA SER A 469 -24.43 14.52 -8.05
C SER A 469 -23.01 14.83 -8.52
N ALA A 470 -22.49 16.02 -8.21
CA ALA A 470 -21.11 16.39 -8.51
C ALA A 470 -20.06 15.66 -7.64
N ASP A 471 -20.51 14.83 -6.70
CA ASP A 471 -19.71 14.11 -5.69
C ASP A 471 -19.92 12.59 -5.80
N ASP A 472 -20.07 12.06 -7.02
CA ASP A 472 -20.51 10.68 -7.29
C ASP A 472 -19.55 9.55 -6.87
N LEU A 473 -18.50 9.78 -6.09
CA LEU A 473 -17.66 8.70 -5.56
C LEU A 473 -17.14 9.03 -4.15
N GLN A 474 -17.54 8.21 -3.16
CA GLN A 474 -16.96 8.03 -1.81
C GLN A 474 -17.78 8.52 -0.59
N ASP A 475 -19.08 8.23 -0.52
CA ASP A 475 -19.74 8.24 0.81
C ASP A 475 -20.58 6.98 1.10
N PRO A 476 -20.02 6.01 1.86
CA PRO A 476 -20.79 4.89 2.41
C PRO A 476 -21.77 5.30 3.52
N GLU A 477 -21.73 6.54 4.03
CA GLU A 477 -22.59 6.99 5.13
C GLU A 477 -23.95 7.56 4.67
N GLU A 478 -24.23 7.70 3.37
CA GLU A 478 -25.47 8.29 2.86
C GLU A 478 -26.51 7.29 2.32
N ILE A 479 -26.60 6.12 2.95
CA ILE A 479 -27.78 5.25 2.82
C ILE A 479 -28.73 5.68 3.94
N GLU A 480 -29.61 6.66 3.70
CA GLU A 480 -30.76 6.94 4.58
C GLU A 480 -31.73 5.76 4.62
#